data_AF-A0A6M8WBG2-F1
#
_entry.id   AF-A0A6M8WBG2-F1
#
_cell.length_a   1.000
_cell.length_b   1.000
_cell.length_c   1.000
_cell.angle_alpha   90.00
_cell.angle_beta   90.00
_cell.angle_gamma   90.00
#
_symmetry.space_group_name_H-M   'P 1'
#
loop_
_entity.id
_entity.type
_entity.pdbx_description
1 polymer ?
#
loop_
_entity_poly.entity_id
_entity_poly.type
_entity_poly.pdbx_seq_one_letter_code
_entity_poly.pdbx_strand_id
1 'polypeptide(L)'
;MTDQPSQPVPPEAAALSRIVIATGNPHKVAELSRLLALPGVEFVGLKDLPGHESFTEPEEVGDTFEANATIKARSYAAQTGLPCLADDSGLEVVALGGAPGVISSHYCTDGREVGMSRAERDAANNAKLLRELEGVPAEERSARFVCVMVLAGSPSEVSHTPGGRAFQPASGTFSGAVQKSHAGNLPHWQVGGATYFVTFRLKSGGLSDSERQLVCDACTHWHGERILLHLATVMPNHVHMIFRPLSLADGSWPTLPSIMQSIKGYTSRAINSGRQTSGALWQSEYHDRVLRTPAEIEQKMEYVALNPVRAGLVQKPGEYPFSVRGDWERTAAGWKARPPVDPQAVDARGRPLMVGGLSPGILSTSRGTFEGRIGLPGPPPSGVPRGTNGFGYDPLFLVGPECRQTGAELSTQEKNRQSHRAVAAGDMLQQLRAHLRHA
;
A
#
# COMPACT_ATOMS: atom_id res chain seq x y z
N MET A 1 -48.02 -10.51 -14.23
CA MET A 1 -46.68 -10.30 -13.63
C MET A 1 -45.75 -9.98 -14.79
N THR A 2 -45.55 -8.70 -15.06
CA THR A 2 -44.63 -8.24 -16.10
C THR A 2 -43.21 -8.38 -15.60
N ASP A 3 -42.48 -9.28 -16.25
CA ASP A 3 -41.05 -9.51 -16.10
C ASP A 3 -40.32 -8.21 -16.45
N GLN A 4 -39.77 -7.53 -15.43
CA GLN A 4 -38.91 -6.37 -15.69
C GLN A 4 -37.55 -6.90 -16.15
N PRO A 5 -37.02 -6.46 -17.31
CA PRO A 5 -35.68 -6.84 -17.72
C PRO A 5 -34.68 -6.34 -16.67
N SER A 6 -33.89 -7.26 -16.12
CA SER A 6 -32.81 -6.97 -15.18
C SER A 6 -31.90 -5.89 -15.78
N GLN A 7 -31.68 -4.80 -15.03
CA GLN A 7 -30.75 -3.76 -15.46
C GLN A 7 -29.35 -4.35 -15.65
N PRO A 8 -28.60 -3.92 -16.68
CA PRO A 8 -27.24 -4.39 -16.90
C PRO A 8 -26.36 -4.04 -15.68
N VAL A 9 -25.66 -5.04 -15.15
CA VAL A 9 -24.70 -4.85 -14.07
C VAL A 9 -23.56 -3.96 -14.60
N PRO A 10 -23.21 -2.87 -13.92
CA PRO A 10 -22.12 -1.99 -14.34
C PRO A 10 -20.78 -2.73 -14.42
N PRO A 11 -19.87 -2.37 -15.36
CA PRO A 11 -18.64 -3.11 -15.63
C PRO A 11 -17.70 -3.22 -14.42
N GLU A 12 -17.73 -2.24 -13.51
CA GLU A 12 -16.93 -2.23 -12.28
C GLU A 12 -17.51 -3.17 -11.20
N ALA A 13 -18.84 -3.34 -11.16
CA ALA A 13 -19.51 -4.34 -10.32
C ALA A 13 -19.30 -5.77 -10.86
N ALA A 14 -19.22 -5.94 -12.18
CA ALA A 14 -18.85 -7.21 -12.80
C ALA A 14 -17.38 -7.57 -12.51
N ALA A 15 -16.47 -6.60 -12.46
CA ALA A 15 -15.06 -6.82 -12.15
C ALA A 15 -14.84 -7.32 -10.71
N LEU A 16 -15.64 -6.86 -9.73
CA LEU A 16 -15.55 -7.29 -8.32
C LEU A 16 -16.48 -8.46 -7.96
N SER A 17 -17.13 -9.10 -8.94
CA SER A 17 -17.96 -10.29 -8.70
C SER A 17 -17.17 -11.50 -8.21
N ARG A 18 -15.86 -11.53 -8.46
CA ARG A 18 -14.94 -12.59 -8.05
C ARG A 18 -13.60 -12.00 -7.59
N ILE A 19 -13.25 -12.21 -6.33
CA ILE A 19 -12.03 -11.68 -5.70
C ILE A 19 -11.15 -12.85 -5.25
N VAL A 20 -9.89 -12.82 -5.66
CA VAL A 20 -8.88 -13.80 -5.26
C VAL A 20 -8.32 -13.42 -3.90
N ILE A 21 -8.35 -14.34 -2.94
CA ILE A 21 -7.60 -14.20 -1.69
C ILE A 21 -6.18 -14.70 -1.95
N ALA A 22 -5.19 -13.82 -1.77
CA ALA A 22 -3.75 -14.03 -2.01
C ALA A 22 -3.11 -15.03 -1.02
N THR A 23 -3.67 -16.23 -0.90
CA THR A 23 -3.13 -17.30 -0.07
C THR A 23 -3.52 -18.68 -0.62
N GLY A 24 -2.57 -19.62 -0.52
CA GLY A 24 -2.82 -21.04 -0.78
C GLY A 24 -3.25 -21.84 0.46
N ASN A 25 -3.47 -21.18 1.60
CA ASN A 25 -3.88 -21.84 2.85
C ASN A 25 -5.42 -21.95 2.93
N PRO A 26 -6.00 -23.16 2.86
CA PRO A 26 -7.46 -23.35 2.84
C PRO A 26 -8.15 -22.85 4.12
N HIS A 27 -7.49 -22.92 5.28
CA HIS A 27 -8.05 -22.41 6.53
C HIS A 27 -8.18 -20.89 6.51
N LYS A 28 -7.18 -20.21 5.93
CA LYS A 28 -7.13 -18.75 5.80
C LYS A 28 -8.16 -18.25 4.80
N VAL A 29 -8.33 -18.96 3.68
CA VAL A 29 -9.40 -18.72 2.70
C VAL A 29 -10.77 -18.84 3.38
N ALA A 30 -11.05 -19.96 4.06
CA ALA A 30 -12.34 -20.18 4.72
C ALA A 30 -12.66 -19.14 5.81
N GLU A 31 -11.65 -18.69 6.56
CA GLU A 31 -11.80 -17.63 7.56
C GLU A 31 -12.13 -16.29 6.91
N LEU A 32 -11.34 -15.84 5.95
CA LEU A 32 -11.52 -14.54 5.29
C LEU A 32 -12.82 -14.48 4.48
N SER A 33 -13.16 -15.54 3.73
CA SER A 33 -14.44 -15.62 3.02
C SER A 33 -15.65 -15.52 3.95
N ARG A 34 -15.54 -16.03 5.19
CA ARG A 34 -16.60 -15.88 6.20
C ARG A 34 -16.69 -14.46 6.72
N LEU A 35 -15.56 -13.81 7.02
CA LEU A 35 -15.52 -12.44 7.54
C LEU A 35 -15.96 -11.41 6.50
N LEU A 36 -15.66 -11.65 5.23
CA LEU A 36 -15.93 -10.74 4.11
C LEU A 36 -17.20 -11.09 3.33
N ALA A 37 -18.01 -12.02 3.82
CA ALA A 37 -19.19 -12.51 3.14
C ALA A 37 -20.09 -11.36 2.67
N LEU A 38 -20.21 -11.21 1.35
CA LEU A 38 -20.94 -10.14 0.70
C LEU A 38 -21.77 -10.73 -0.45
N PRO A 39 -23.10 -10.54 -0.48
CA PRO A 39 -23.94 -11.06 -1.56
C PRO A 39 -23.45 -10.57 -2.93
N GLY A 40 -23.33 -11.49 -3.88
CA GLY A 40 -22.88 -11.19 -5.25
C GLY A 40 -21.36 -11.14 -5.45
N VAL A 41 -20.57 -11.36 -4.40
CA VAL A 41 -19.09 -11.46 -4.49
C VAL A 41 -18.64 -12.85 -4.08
N GLU A 42 -17.94 -13.53 -4.98
CA GLU A 42 -17.28 -14.81 -4.71
C GLU A 42 -15.83 -14.55 -4.27
N PHE A 43 -15.43 -15.09 -3.11
CA PHE A 43 -14.04 -15.08 -2.66
C PHE A 43 -13.41 -16.45 -2.90
N VAL A 44 -12.31 -16.50 -3.66
CA VAL A 44 -11.64 -17.74 -4.08
C VAL A 44 -10.18 -17.77 -3.64
N GLY A 45 -9.68 -18.93 -3.21
CA GLY A 45 -8.26 -19.10 -2.89
C GLY A 45 -7.40 -19.27 -4.14
N LEU A 46 -6.09 -19.04 -4.02
CA LEU A 46 -5.15 -19.22 -5.14
C LEU A 46 -5.16 -20.65 -5.70
N LYS A 47 -5.29 -21.67 -4.83
CA LYS A 47 -5.30 -23.09 -5.23
C LYS A 47 -6.59 -23.51 -5.93
N ASP A 48 -7.65 -22.73 -5.79
CA ASP A 48 -8.95 -23.01 -6.41
C ASP A 48 -9.02 -22.47 -7.85
N LEU A 49 -8.00 -21.73 -8.30
CA LEU A 49 -7.91 -21.20 -9.64
C LEU A 49 -7.28 -22.20 -10.63
N PRO A 50 -7.71 -22.19 -11.90
CA PRO A 50 -7.05 -22.95 -12.94
C PRO A 50 -5.62 -22.42 -13.16
N GLY A 51 -4.66 -23.32 -13.33
CA GLY A 51 -3.26 -22.94 -13.53
C GLY A 51 -2.53 -22.48 -12.28
N HIS A 52 -3.06 -22.75 -11.08
CA HIS A 52 -2.44 -22.31 -9.82
C HIS A 52 -0.99 -22.77 -9.62
N GLU A 53 -0.58 -23.87 -10.26
CA GLU A 53 0.81 -24.37 -10.27
C GLU A 53 1.79 -23.39 -10.93
N SER A 54 1.30 -22.47 -11.76
CA SER A 54 2.11 -21.46 -12.45
C SER A 54 2.31 -20.17 -11.65
N PHE A 55 1.55 -19.98 -10.56
CA PHE A 55 1.68 -18.78 -9.74
C PHE A 55 2.95 -18.83 -8.91
N THR A 56 3.67 -17.72 -8.89
CA THR A 56 4.89 -17.54 -8.11
C THR A 56 4.56 -16.68 -6.89
N GLU A 57 4.91 -17.17 -5.71
CA GLU A 57 4.79 -16.40 -4.47
C GLU A 57 5.76 -15.21 -4.51
N PRO A 58 5.28 -13.96 -4.36
CA PRO A 58 6.14 -12.80 -4.40
C PRO A 58 7.00 -12.71 -3.14
N GLU A 59 8.22 -12.21 -3.31
CA GLU A 59 9.09 -11.92 -2.18
C GLU A 59 8.59 -10.69 -1.40
N GLU A 60 8.31 -10.88 -0.11
CA GLU A 60 7.85 -9.84 0.79
C GLU A 60 9.04 -9.07 1.37
N VAL A 61 9.52 -8.08 0.62
CA VAL A 61 10.66 -7.24 1.01
C VAL A 61 10.26 -5.95 1.74
N GLY A 62 8.99 -5.83 2.15
CA GLY A 62 8.48 -4.65 2.85
C GLY A 62 8.86 -4.65 4.33
N ASP A 63 9.11 -3.45 4.87
CA ASP A 63 9.36 -3.20 6.29
C ASP A 63 8.08 -2.90 7.09
N THR A 64 6.92 -2.91 6.42
CA THR A 64 5.60 -2.68 7.01
C THR A 64 4.58 -3.71 6.51
N PHE A 65 3.56 -3.98 7.33
CA PHE A 65 2.47 -4.89 6.96
C PHE A 65 1.74 -4.42 5.69
N GLU A 66 1.57 -3.11 5.51
CA GLU A 66 0.92 -2.54 4.33
C GLU A 66 1.74 -2.75 3.05
N ALA A 67 3.06 -2.59 3.13
CA ALA A 67 3.95 -2.84 1.99
C ALA A 67 3.90 -4.31 1.55
N ASN A 68 3.97 -5.24 2.50
CA ASN A 68 3.90 -6.68 2.22
C ASN A 68 2.55 -7.10 1.64
N ALA A 69 1.45 -6.65 2.25
CA ALA A 69 0.11 -6.88 1.74
C ALA A 69 -0.06 -6.30 0.32
N THR A 70 0.47 -5.10 0.06
CA THR A 70 0.44 -4.46 -1.27
C THR A 70 1.21 -5.26 -2.31
N ILE A 71 2.42 -5.73 -1.98
CA ILE A 71 3.24 -6.57 -2.87
C ILE A 71 2.46 -7.83 -3.26
N LYS A 72 1.90 -8.53 -2.26
CA LYS A 72 1.07 -9.72 -2.48
C LYS A 72 -0.14 -9.42 -3.35
N ALA A 73 -0.95 -8.42 -2.98
CA ALA A 73 -2.19 -8.09 -3.69
C ALA A 73 -1.93 -7.75 -5.16
N ARG A 74 -0.95 -6.89 -5.45
CA ARG A 74 -0.60 -6.50 -6.82
C ARG A 74 -0.04 -7.66 -7.63
N SER A 75 0.89 -8.42 -7.05
CA SER A 75 1.52 -9.55 -7.73
C SER A 75 0.48 -10.59 -8.14
N TYR A 76 -0.37 -11.00 -7.22
CA TYR A 76 -1.39 -12.01 -7.53
C TYR A 76 -2.51 -11.46 -8.40
N ALA A 77 -2.88 -10.18 -8.30
CA ALA A 77 -3.79 -9.58 -9.26
C ALA A 77 -3.22 -9.60 -10.69
N ALA A 78 -1.93 -9.29 -10.85
CA ALA A 78 -1.24 -9.36 -12.14
C ALA A 78 -1.16 -10.79 -12.69
N GLN A 79 -0.86 -11.77 -11.82
CA GLN A 79 -0.73 -13.18 -12.22
C GLN A 79 -2.07 -13.84 -12.54
N THR A 80 -3.14 -13.47 -11.84
CA THR A 80 -4.47 -14.10 -11.98
C THR A 80 -5.37 -13.39 -12.97
N GLY A 81 -5.11 -12.12 -13.28
CA GLY A 81 -6.00 -11.29 -14.09
C GLY A 81 -7.26 -10.83 -13.35
N LEU A 82 -7.40 -11.15 -12.06
CA LEU A 82 -8.57 -10.87 -11.23
C LEU A 82 -8.21 -9.88 -10.10
N PRO A 83 -9.20 -9.18 -9.51
CA PRO A 83 -8.95 -8.42 -8.29
C PRO A 83 -8.45 -9.35 -7.19
N CYS A 84 -7.47 -8.89 -6.43
CA CYS A 84 -6.82 -9.71 -5.42
C CYS A 84 -6.74 -9.01 -4.07
N LEU A 85 -7.23 -9.69 -3.04
CA LEU A 85 -7.15 -9.28 -1.66
C LEU A 85 -5.99 -10.02 -0.99
N ALA A 86 -5.03 -9.28 -0.46
CA ALA A 86 -3.99 -9.82 0.40
C ALA A 86 -4.09 -9.28 1.81
N ASP A 87 -3.68 -10.08 2.77
CA ASP A 87 -3.45 -9.65 4.15
C ASP A 87 -2.02 -9.95 4.57
N ASP A 88 -1.43 -9.03 5.32
CA ASP A 88 -0.25 -9.28 6.12
C ASP A 88 -0.57 -9.05 7.59
N SER A 89 0.00 -9.88 8.47
CA SER A 89 -0.33 -9.85 9.89
C SER A 89 0.83 -10.28 10.77
N GLY A 90 0.93 -9.67 11.94
CA GLY A 90 1.98 -9.97 12.90
C GLY A 90 1.70 -9.41 14.29
N LEU A 91 2.62 -9.70 15.20
CA LEU A 91 2.62 -9.23 16.58
C LEU A 91 3.63 -8.08 16.70
N GLU A 92 3.21 -6.96 17.29
CA GLU A 92 4.10 -5.87 17.67
C GLU A 92 4.15 -5.78 19.19
N VAL A 93 5.35 -5.85 19.77
CA VAL A 93 5.57 -5.70 21.22
C VAL A 93 6.29 -4.39 21.50
N VAL A 94 5.72 -3.55 22.36
CA VAL A 94 6.21 -2.20 22.63
C VAL A 94 7.62 -2.21 23.21
N ALA A 95 7.89 -3.06 24.21
CA ALA A 95 9.21 -3.21 24.81
C ALA A 95 10.31 -3.63 23.82
N LEU A 96 9.93 -4.25 22.69
CA LEU A 96 10.86 -4.70 21.65
C LEU A 96 10.88 -3.77 20.44
N GLY A 97 10.40 -2.53 20.59
CA GLY A 97 10.36 -1.56 19.51
C GLY A 97 9.45 -1.96 18.34
N GLY A 98 8.43 -2.79 18.60
CA GLY A 98 7.52 -3.32 17.58
C GLY A 98 7.90 -4.69 17.03
N ALA A 99 9.04 -5.27 17.43
CA ALA A 99 9.35 -6.66 17.09
C ALA A 99 8.33 -7.63 17.76
N PRO A 100 8.01 -8.78 17.14
CA PRO A 100 8.57 -9.30 15.89
C PRO A 100 8.08 -8.63 14.59
N GLY A 101 6.97 -7.90 14.59
CA GLY A 101 6.51 -7.12 13.44
C GLY A 101 6.24 -7.97 12.19
N VAL A 102 6.69 -7.51 11.03
CA VAL A 102 6.50 -8.19 9.73
C VAL A 102 7.13 -9.58 9.64
N ILE A 103 8.15 -9.88 10.46
CA ILE A 103 8.81 -11.19 10.48
C ILE A 103 8.18 -12.18 11.49
N SER A 104 6.97 -11.89 11.98
CA SER A 104 6.29 -12.66 13.03
C SER A 104 6.24 -14.18 12.81
N SER A 105 6.09 -14.64 11.57
CA SER A 105 6.05 -16.06 11.21
C SER A 105 7.40 -16.76 11.32
N HIS A 106 8.51 -16.03 11.18
CA HIS A 106 9.90 -16.51 11.14
C HIS A 106 10.78 -15.78 12.17
N TYR A 107 10.21 -15.43 13.32
CA TYR A 107 10.91 -14.61 14.30
C TYR A 107 12.18 -15.28 14.85
N CYS A 108 12.11 -16.59 15.10
CA CYS A 108 13.22 -17.39 15.61
C CYS A 108 14.42 -17.44 14.66
N THR A 109 14.23 -17.09 13.39
CA THR A 109 15.25 -17.10 12.32
C THR A 109 15.47 -15.73 11.69
N ASP A 110 15.08 -14.66 12.40
CA ASP A 110 15.26 -13.27 11.95
C ASP A 110 14.65 -13.01 10.55
N GLY A 111 13.47 -13.58 10.30
CA GLY A 111 12.75 -13.44 9.04
C GLY A 111 13.12 -14.44 7.96
N ARG A 112 14.08 -15.35 8.20
CA ARG A 112 14.50 -16.34 7.20
C ARG A 112 13.61 -17.57 7.22
N GLU A 113 13.10 -17.95 6.06
CA GLU A 113 12.40 -19.23 5.95
C GLU A 113 13.38 -20.41 6.09
N VAL A 114 13.00 -21.36 6.94
CA VAL A 114 13.72 -22.59 7.20
C VAL A 114 12.71 -23.74 7.19
N GLY A 115 13.14 -24.94 6.81
CA GLY A 115 12.30 -26.14 6.67
C GLY A 115 11.75 -26.73 7.98
N MET A 116 11.32 -25.88 8.92
CA MET A 116 10.67 -26.26 10.17
C MET A 116 9.18 -26.45 9.95
N SER A 117 8.58 -27.43 10.63
CA SER A 117 7.13 -27.53 10.70
C SER A 117 6.53 -26.31 11.40
N ARG A 118 5.23 -26.07 11.20
CA ARG A 118 4.55 -24.94 11.82
C ARG A 118 4.63 -24.96 13.35
N ALA A 119 4.43 -26.13 13.95
CA ALA A 119 4.45 -26.29 15.41
C ALA A 119 5.84 -26.03 16.00
N GLU A 120 6.90 -26.55 15.36
CA GLU A 120 8.29 -26.29 15.78
C GLU A 120 8.65 -24.82 15.66
N ARG A 121 8.23 -24.17 14.57
CA ARG A 121 8.49 -22.75 14.33
C ARG A 121 7.74 -21.88 15.33
N ASP A 122 6.47 -22.14 15.59
CA ASP A 122 5.68 -21.41 16.58
C ASP A 122 6.28 -21.56 18.00
N ALA A 123 6.71 -22.78 18.37
CA ALA A 123 7.39 -23.02 19.64
C ALA A 123 8.73 -22.26 19.75
N ALA A 124 9.53 -22.25 18.68
CA ALA A 124 10.81 -21.53 18.64
C ALA A 124 10.63 -20.00 18.66
N ASN A 125 9.63 -19.48 17.95
CA ASN A 125 9.23 -18.07 17.97
C ASN A 125 8.83 -17.64 19.38
N ASN A 126 7.96 -18.42 20.02
CA ASN A 126 7.51 -18.19 21.40
C ASN A 126 8.68 -18.23 22.39
N ALA A 127 9.59 -19.20 22.24
CA ALA A 127 10.76 -19.29 23.11
C ALA A 127 11.71 -18.09 22.94
N LYS A 128 11.92 -17.59 21.72
CA LYS A 128 12.70 -16.36 21.49
C LYS A 128 12.03 -15.14 22.12
N LEU A 129 10.73 -14.96 21.88
CA LEU A 129 9.96 -13.85 22.44
C LEU A 129 10.02 -13.83 23.97
N LEU A 130 9.85 -14.97 24.63
CA LEU A 130 9.90 -15.06 26.09
C LEU A 130 11.29 -14.73 26.65
N ARG A 131 12.37 -15.16 25.98
CA ARG A 131 13.75 -14.82 26.39
C ARG A 131 14.02 -13.32 26.30
N GLU A 132 13.56 -12.68 25.23
CA GLU A 132 13.79 -11.23 25.04
C GLU A 132 12.94 -10.36 25.95
N LEU A 133 11.84 -10.90 26.47
CA LEU A 133 10.98 -10.24 27.46
C LEU A 133 11.33 -10.63 28.91
N GLU A 134 12.37 -11.43 29.13
CA GLU A 134 12.83 -11.78 30.47
C GLU A 134 13.28 -10.53 31.22
N GLY A 135 12.76 -10.33 32.43
CA GLY A 135 13.04 -9.14 33.24
C GLY A 135 12.26 -7.88 32.85
N VAL A 136 11.49 -7.89 31.76
CA VAL A 136 10.66 -6.75 31.36
C VAL A 136 9.39 -6.68 32.24
N PRO A 137 9.12 -5.54 32.91
CA PRO A 137 7.92 -5.37 33.74
C PRO A 137 6.61 -5.59 32.96
N ALA A 138 5.54 -5.97 33.65
CA ALA A 138 4.29 -6.34 32.99
C ALA A 138 3.67 -5.17 32.20
N GLU A 139 3.76 -3.96 32.74
CA GLU A 139 3.31 -2.71 32.15
C GLU A 139 3.99 -2.38 30.81
N GLU A 140 5.24 -2.81 30.62
CA GLU A 140 6.03 -2.55 29.40
C GLU A 140 5.84 -3.63 28.32
N ARG A 141 5.30 -4.80 28.68
CA ARG A 141 5.03 -5.93 27.76
C ARG A 141 3.74 -5.76 26.95
N SER A 142 3.24 -4.53 26.83
CA SER A 142 2.10 -4.19 25.99
C SER A 142 2.38 -4.62 24.55
N ALA A 143 1.40 -5.28 23.93
CA ALA A 143 1.54 -5.84 22.61
C ALA A 143 0.23 -5.76 21.84
N ARG A 144 0.32 -5.80 20.52
CA ARG A 144 -0.85 -5.85 19.65
C ARG A 144 -0.61 -6.78 18.49
N PHE A 145 -1.65 -7.54 18.12
CA PHE A 145 -1.68 -8.08 16.77
C PHE A 145 -2.13 -6.99 15.81
N VAL A 146 -1.50 -6.94 14.63
CA VAL A 146 -1.85 -6.04 13.53
C VAL A 146 -2.20 -6.89 12.32
N CYS A 147 -3.27 -6.53 11.62
CA CYS A 147 -3.58 -7.02 10.29
C CYS A 147 -3.78 -5.81 9.38
N VAL A 148 -3.11 -5.82 8.23
CA VAL A 148 -3.41 -4.91 7.11
C VAL A 148 -3.93 -5.75 5.97
N MET A 149 -5.08 -5.37 5.40
CA MET A 149 -5.61 -5.98 4.18
C MET A 149 -5.60 -4.96 3.04
N VAL A 150 -5.15 -5.38 1.87
CA VAL A 150 -5.04 -4.57 0.66
C VAL A 150 -5.80 -5.27 -0.46
N LEU A 151 -6.71 -4.55 -1.10
CA LEU A 151 -7.43 -4.98 -2.30
C LEU A 151 -6.81 -4.30 -3.52
N ALA A 152 -6.23 -5.09 -4.42
CA ALA A 152 -5.84 -4.67 -5.74
C ALA A 152 -6.96 -4.99 -6.76
N GLY A 153 -7.17 -4.12 -7.74
CA GLY A 153 -8.11 -4.37 -8.83
C GLY A 153 -7.63 -5.45 -9.81
N SER A 154 -8.43 -5.80 -10.82
CA SER A 154 -7.93 -6.61 -11.94
C SER A 154 -7.01 -5.77 -12.85
N PRO A 155 -6.04 -6.37 -13.54
CA PRO A 155 -5.22 -5.67 -14.54
C PRO A 155 -5.98 -5.23 -15.81
N SER A 156 -7.31 -5.40 -15.87
CA SER A 156 -8.12 -5.42 -17.08
C SER A 156 -7.87 -4.26 -18.04
N GLU A 157 -7.72 -4.62 -19.32
CA GLU A 157 -7.77 -3.75 -20.50
C GLU A 157 -8.76 -2.62 -20.28
N VAL A 158 -8.29 -1.38 -20.43
CA VAL A 158 -9.15 -0.19 -20.40
C VAL A 158 -10.12 -0.28 -21.57
N SER A 159 -11.26 -0.92 -21.34
CA SER A 159 -12.47 -0.70 -22.12
C SER A 159 -12.92 0.72 -21.81
N HIS A 160 -12.67 1.61 -22.78
CA HIS A 160 -13.22 2.95 -22.82
C HIS A 160 -14.73 2.91 -22.57
N THR A 161 -15.18 3.30 -21.37
CA THR A 161 -16.57 3.71 -21.13
C THR A 161 -16.61 5.21 -20.83
N PRO A 162 -17.22 6.03 -21.69
CA PRO A 162 -17.31 7.48 -21.52
C PRO A 162 -18.41 7.81 -20.51
N GLY A 163 -18.06 8.24 -19.29
CA GLY A 163 -19.09 8.65 -18.32
C GLY A 163 -18.61 9.34 -17.04
N GLY A 164 -17.51 8.90 -16.44
CA GLY A 164 -16.82 9.58 -15.34
C GLY A 164 -15.35 9.70 -15.72
N ARG A 165 -14.81 10.91 -15.88
CA ARG A 165 -13.45 11.06 -16.43
C ARG A 165 -12.41 10.57 -15.42
N ALA A 166 -11.99 9.31 -15.61
CA ALA A 166 -10.74 8.75 -15.14
C ALA A 166 -9.56 9.70 -15.41
N PHE A 167 -8.45 9.46 -14.73
CA PHE A 167 -7.19 10.19 -14.90
C PHE A 167 -6.89 10.36 -16.40
N GLN A 168 -7.00 11.59 -16.92
CA GLN A 168 -6.95 11.78 -18.37
C GLN A 168 -5.52 11.52 -18.88
N PRO A 169 -5.35 10.79 -19.99
CA PRO A 169 -4.02 10.59 -20.55
C PRO A 169 -3.39 11.95 -20.85
N ALA A 170 -2.20 12.14 -20.31
CA ALA A 170 -1.33 13.26 -20.66
C ALA A 170 -1.02 13.16 -22.16
N SER A 171 -1.71 13.95 -22.98
CA SER A 171 -1.69 13.86 -24.46
C SER A 171 -0.54 14.64 -25.10
N GLY A 172 0.35 15.22 -24.29
CA GLY A 172 1.56 15.89 -24.76
C GLY A 172 2.78 14.99 -24.59
N THR A 173 3.43 14.66 -25.72
CA THR A 173 4.74 14.03 -25.77
C THR A 173 5.71 14.91 -26.55
N PHE A 174 7.01 14.72 -26.33
CA PHE A 174 8.06 15.38 -27.12
C PHE A 174 9.16 14.41 -27.54
N SER A 175 9.81 14.74 -28.65
CA SER A 175 10.92 13.98 -29.23
C SER A 175 12.12 14.91 -29.46
N GLY A 176 13.30 14.56 -28.93
CA GLY A 176 14.54 15.36 -29.01
C GLY A 176 15.20 15.60 -27.65
N ALA A 177 16.44 16.12 -27.65
CA ALA A 177 17.24 16.27 -26.43
C ALA A 177 16.72 17.36 -25.47
N VAL A 178 16.23 18.48 -26.01
CA VAL A 178 15.70 19.63 -25.24
C VAL A 178 14.58 20.31 -26.02
N GLN A 179 13.43 20.53 -25.39
CA GLN A 179 12.34 21.36 -25.91
C GLN A 179 11.99 22.46 -24.92
N LYS A 180 11.86 23.70 -25.38
CA LYS A 180 11.29 24.79 -24.59
C LYS A 180 9.78 24.81 -24.76
N SER A 181 9.05 24.84 -23.66
CA SER A 181 7.58 24.95 -23.64
C SER A 181 7.15 26.09 -22.73
N HIS A 182 5.89 26.50 -22.81
CA HIS A 182 5.31 27.50 -21.93
C HIS A 182 4.07 26.92 -21.26
N ALA A 183 3.89 27.17 -19.96
CA ALA A 183 2.63 26.95 -19.26
C ALA A 183 2.27 28.23 -18.52
N GLY A 184 1.34 29.01 -19.09
CA GLY A 184 1.18 30.42 -18.70
C GLY A 184 2.32 31.27 -19.25
N ASN A 185 2.89 32.16 -18.42
CA ASN A 185 3.96 33.08 -18.83
C ASN A 185 5.37 32.55 -18.53
N LEU A 186 5.49 31.40 -17.86
CA LEU A 186 6.77 30.84 -17.45
C LEU A 186 7.36 29.89 -18.52
N PRO A 187 8.65 30.04 -18.87
CA PRO A 187 9.34 29.11 -19.75
C PRO A 187 9.74 27.83 -18.99
N HIS A 188 9.31 26.69 -19.50
CA HIS A 188 9.66 25.36 -18.97
C HIS A 188 10.59 24.64 -19.94
N TRP A 189 11.73 24.16 -19.43
CA TRP A 189 12.72 23.43 -20.20
C TRP A 189 12.47 21.93 -20.07
N GLN A 190 12.12 21.27 -21.18
CA GLN A 190 11.84 19.84 -21.24
C GLN A 190 13.05 19.10 -21.81
N VAL A 191 13.80 18.45 -20.95
CA VAL A 191 14.91 17.55 -21.26
C VAL A 191 14.46 16.11 -21.02
N GLY A 192 14.54 15.27 -22.05
CA GLY A 192 14.18 13.85 -21.98
C GLY A 192 15.02 13.11 -20.95
N GLY A 193 14.38 12.39 -20.03
CA GLY A 193 15.08 11.64 -18.97
C GLY A 193 15.79 12.47 -17.91
N ALA A 194 15.63 13.79 -17.87
CA ALA A 194 16.15 14.61 -16.78
C ALA A 194 15.29 14.48 -15.50
N THR A 195 15.89 14.80 -14.35
CA THR A 195 15.15 14.86 -13.08
C THR A 195 14.67 16.28 -12.84
N TYR A 196 13.40 16.43 -12.48
CA TYR A 196 12.76 17.71 -12.22
C TYR A 196 12.40 17.82 -10.75
N PHE A 197 12.64 18.99 -10.18
CA PHE A 197 11.98 19.45 -8.96
C PHE A 197 10.83 20.37 -9.37
N VAL A 198 9.61 20.03 -8.97
CA VAL A 198 8.39 20.77 -9.30
C VAL A 198 7.68 21.19 -8.02
N THR A 199 7.15 22.41 -8.00
CA THR A 199 6.30 22.92 -6.94
C THR A 199 5.03 23.53 -7.52
N PHE A 200 3.86 23.12 -7.01
CA PHE A 200 2.59 23.74 -7.35
C PHE A 200 1.79 24.05 -6.07
N ARG A 201 0.99 25.12 -6.10
CA ARG A 201 0.34 25.69 -4.91
C ARG A 201 -1.16 25.82 -5.09
N LEU A 202 -1.90 25.72 -3.98
CA LEU A 202 -3.31 26.06 -3.96
C LEU A 202 -3.50 27.53 -4.33
N LYS A 203 -4.64 27.84 -4.97
CA LYS A 203 -5.04 29.23 -5.22
C LYS A 203 -5.37 29.95 -3.91
N SER A 204 -6.02 29.27 -2.98
CA SER A 204 -6.40 29.77 -1.66
C SER A 204 -6.74 28.64 -0.69
N GLY A 205 -6.68 28.90 0.62
CA GLY A 205 -7.08 27.94 1.65
C GLY A 205 -6.06 26.83 1.92
N GLY A 206 -6.55 25.69 2.40
CA GLY A 206 -5.76 24.50 2.70
C GLY A 206 -6.47 23.21 2.30
N LEU A 207 -5.70 22.12 2.24
CA LEU A 207 -6.16 20.75 2.07
C LEU A 207 -6.40 20.10 3.43
N SER A 208 -7.49 19.34 3.58
CA SER A 208 -7.66 18.39 4.68
C SER A 208 -6.73 17.18 4.51
N ASP A 209 -6.63 16.35 5.53
CA ASP A 209 -5.83 15.11 5.52
C ASP A 209 -6.26 14.15 4.41
N SER A 210 -7.57 13.94 4.23
CA SER A 210 -8.10 13.09 3.15
C SER A 210 -7.82 13.66 1.76
N GLU A 211 -7.86 14.98 1.61
CA GLU A 211 -7.52 15.63 0.34
C GLU A 211 -6.01 15.60 0.07
N ARG A 212 -5.18 15.68 1.11
CA ARG A 212 -3.73 15.49 0.97
C ARG A 212 -3.42 14.05 0.55
N GLN A 213 -4.10 13.06 1.11
CA GLN A 213 -3.96 11.67 0.68
C GLN A 213 -4.33 11.48 -0.80
N LEU A 214 -5.48 12.02 -1.23
CA LEU A 214 -5.87 11.99 -2.65
C LEU A 214 -4.80 12.60 -3.57
N VAL A 215 -4.16 13.70 -3.14
CA VAL A 215 -3.08 14.33 -3.90
C VAL A 215 -1.81 13.47 -3.89
N CYS A 216 -1.49 12.80 -2.79
CA CYS A 216 -0.40 11.81 -2.73
C CYS A 216 -0.63 10.69 -3.75
N ASP A 217 -1.83 10.13 -3.80
CA ASP A 217 -2.20 9.06 -4.75
C ASP A 217 -2.09 9.54 -6.21
N ALA A 218 -2.49 10.78 -6.48
CA ALA A 218 -2.33 11.39 -7.80
C ALA A 218 -0.86 11.62 -8.18
N CYS A 219 0.01 11.92 -7.22
CA CYS A 219 1.45 12.10 -7.45
C CYS A 219 2.17 10.78 -7.73
N THR A 220 1.72 9.67 -7.13
CA THR A 220 2.30 8.32 -7.31
C THR A 220 1.70 7.57 -8.49
N HIS A 221 0.52 7.99 -8.99
CA HIS A 221 -0.24 7.31 -10.05
C HIS A 221 0.59 6.87 -11.25
N TRP A 222 1.51 7.72 -11.72
CA TRP A 222 2.32 7.45 -12.91
C TRP A 222 3.69 6.83 -12.65
N HIS A 223 3.99 6.50 -11.40
CA HIS A 223 5.30 5.98 -11.03
C HIS A 223 5.56 4.64 -11.74
N GLY A 224 6.69 4.54 -12.44
CA GLY A 224 7.07 3.35 -13.20
C GLY A 224 6.51 3.31 -14.63
N GLU A 225 5.54 4.16 -14.96
CA GLU A 225 4.92 4.20 -16.30
C GLU A 225 5.30 5.46 -17.09
N ARG A 226 5.02 6.63 -16.54
CA ARG A 226 5.33 7.93 -17.18
C ARG A 226 6.38 8.73 -16.45
N ILE A 227 6.51 8.50 -15.14
CA ILE A 227 7.52 9.15 -14.31
C ILE A 227 8.19 8.12 -13.40
N LEU A 228 9.46 8.33 -13.10
CA LEU A 228 10.14 7.76 -11.95
C LEU A 228 10.05 8.80 -10.83
N LEU A 229 9.18 8.59 -9.85
CA LEU A 229 9.03 9.48 -8.70
C LEU A 229 10.19 9.22 -7.73
N HIS A 230 10.89 10.26 -7.30
CA HIS A 230 11.88 10.17 -6.22
C HIS A 230 11.24 10.50 -4.87
N LEU A 231 10.51 11.61 -4.81
CA LEU A 231 9.86 12.11 -3.59
C LEU A 231 8.73 13.07 -3.97
N ALA A 232 7.56 12.95 -3.35
CA ALA A 232 6.57 14.00 -3.30
C ALA A 232 6.15 14.29 -1.86
N THR A 233 6.05 15.56 -1.49
CA THR A 233 5.55 16.00 -0.18
C THR A 233 4.38 16.95 -0.40
N VAL A 234 3.22 16.54 0.09
CA VAL A 234 1.95 17.28 -0.01
C VAL A 234 1.75 18.06 1.28
N MET A 235 2.05 19.35 1.25
CA MET A 235 1.82 20.29 2.34
C MET A 235 0.36 20.76 2.34
N PRO A 236 -0.15 21.35 3.43
CA PRO A 236 -1.53 21.84 3.48
C PRO A 236 -1.91 22.82 2.36
N ASN A 237 -0.96 23.56 1.77
CA ASN A 237 -1.25 24.56 0.74
C ASN A 237 -0.41 24.45 -0.53
N HIS A 238 0.50 23.49 -0.62
CA HIS A 238 1.35 23.28 -1.80
C HIS A 238 1.92 21.86 -1.86
N VAL A 239 2.47 21.50 -3.00
CA VAL A 239 3.09 20.20 -3.22
C VAL A 239 4.48 20.41 -3.79
N HIS A 240 5.43 19.64 -3.29
CA HIS A 240 6.77 19.48 -3.85
C HIS A 240 6.90 18.10 -4.45
N MET A 241 7.40 17.98 -5.68
CA MET A 241 7.68 16.72 -6.35
C MET A 241 9.10 16.71 -6.92
N ILE A 242 9.78 15.58 -6.83
CA ILE A 242 11.05 15.30 -7.51
C ILE A 242 10.83 14.03 -8.31
N PHE A 243 10.91 14.11 -9.64
CA PHE A 243 10.68 12.96 -10.52
C PHE A 243 11.42 13.10 -11.86
N ARG A 244 11.60 11.98 -12.54
CA ARG A 244 12.14 11.90 -13.90
C ARG A 244 11.07 11.37 -14.87
N PRO A 245 10.76 12.04 -15.99
CA PRO A 245 9.93 11.45 -17.03
C PRO A 245 10.58 10.20 -17.63
N LEU A 246 9.79 9.13 -17.78
CA LEU A 246 10.20 7.90 -18.44
C LEU A 246 9.95 8.01 -19.95
N SER A 247 10.77 7.31 -20.74
CA SER A 247 10.52 7.18 -22.18
C SER A 247 9.32 6.27 -22.41
N LEU A 248 8.47 6.65 -23.35
CA LEU A 248 7.39 5.82 -23.86
C LEU A 248 7.92 4.82 -24.89
N ALA A 249 7.10 3.83 -25.25
CA ALA A 249 7.46 2.76 -26.19
C ALA A 249 7.84 3.28 -27.59
N ASP A 250 7.30 4.44 -27.99
CA ASP A 250 7.62 5.12 -29.25
C ASP A 250 8.89 5.99 -29.19
N GLY A 251 9.61 5.96 -28.06
CA GLY A 251 10.83 6.76 -27.83
C GLY A 251 10.57 8.22 -27.48
N SER A 252 9.30 8.64 -27.36
CA SER A 252 8.94 9.99 -26.91
C SER A 252 8.88 10.09 -25.38
N TRP A 253 8.94 11.30 -24.84
CA TRP A 253 8.77 11.54 -23.40
C TRP A 253 7.46 12.29 -23.12
N PRO A 254 6.76 11.98 -22.01
CA PRO A 254 5.67 12.82 -21.53
C PRO A 254 6.19 14.24 -21.23
N THR A 255 5.47 15.24 -21.73
CA THR A 255 5.82 16.65 -21.44
C THR A 255 5.53 16.98 -19.98
N LEU A 256 6.31 17.89 -19.39
CA LEU A 256 6.05 18.36 -18.02
C LEU A 256 4.63 18.97 -17.86
N PRO A 257 4.13 19.82 -18.78
CA PRO A 257 2.75 20.30 -18.74
C PRO A 257 1.70 19.20 -18.78
N SER A 258 1.91 18.12 -19.55
CA SER A 258 0.93 17.04 -19.63
C SER A 258 0.87 16.24 -18.32
N ILE A 259 2.01 15.95 -17.70
CA ILE A 259 2.09 15.35 -16.35
C ILE A 259 1.37 16.25 -15.34
N MET A 260 1.72 17.54 -15.29
CA MET A 260 1.15 18.48 -14.33
C MET A 260 -0.34 18.71 -14.53
N GLN A 261 -0.79 18.82 -15.78
CA GLN A 261 -2.20 18.96 -16.12
C GLN A 261 -3.02 17.78 -15.63
N SER A 262 -2.46 16.58 -15.71
CA SER A 262 -3.20 15.40 -15.30
C SER A 262 -3.33 15.29 -13.78
N ILE A 263 -2.25 15.54 -13.03
CA ILE A 263 -2.27 15.59 -11.56
C ILE A 263 -3.17 16.72 -11.05
N LYS A 264 -2.91 17.97 -11.48
CA LYS A 264 -3.65 19.15 -11.02
C LYS A 264 -5.11 19.11 -11.47
N GLY A 265 -5.37 18.61 -12.67
CA GLY A 265 -6.72 18.50 -13.23
C GLY A 265 -7.56 17.43 -12.55
N TYR A 266 -7.01 16.24 -12.29
CA TYR A 266 -7.70 15.18 -11.57
C TYR A 266 -8.06 15.63 -10.15
N THR A 267 -7.05 16.06 -9.39
CA THR A 267 -7.22 16.49 -7.99
C THR A 267 -8.18 17.68 -7.84
N SER A 268 -8.12 18.67 -8.75
CA SER A 268 -9.08 19.79 -8.73
C SER A 268 -10.52 19.32 -8.84
N ARG A 269 -10.81 18.36 -9.74
CA ARG A 269 -12.17 17.88 -9.97
C ARG A 269 -12.68 17.04 -8.80
N ALA A 270 -11.86 16.10 -8.34
CA ALA A 270 -12.21 15.23 -7.21
C ALA A 270 -12.45 16.03 -5.92
N ILE A 271 -11.56 16.97 -5.58
CA ILE A 271 -11.69 17.80 -4.38
C ILE A 271 -12.88 18.75 -4.50
N ASN A 272 -13.06 19.42 -5.64
CA ASN A 272 -14.22 20.28 -5.86
C ASN A 272 -15.54 19.51 -5.74
N SER A 273 -15.61 18.29 -6.29
CA SER A 273 -16.79 17.44 -6.14
C SER A 273 -17.04 17.09 -4.68
N GLY A 274 -16.01 16.71 -3.92
CA GLY A 274 -16.13 16.40 -2.50
C GLY A 274 -16.52 17.60 -1.64
N ARG A 275 -16.03 18.80 -2.00
CA ARG A 275 -16.36 20.07 -1.35
C ARG A 275 -17.69 20.67 -1.82
N GLN A 276 -18.31 20.13 -2.87
CA GLN A 276 -19.46 20.73 -3.56
C GLN A 276 -19.18 22.16 -4.06
N THR A 277 -17.94 22.42 -4.50
CA THR A 277 -17.50 23.70 -5.04
C THR A 277 -17.19 23.61 -6.53
N SER A 278 -17.03 24.76 -7.20
CA SER A 278 -16.58 24.84 -8.59
C SER A 278 -15.47 25.88 -8.74
N GLY A 279 -14.58 25.69 -9.71
CA GLY A 279 -13.50 26.63 -10.03
C GLY A 279 -12.11 26.01 -9.93
N ALA A 280 -11.08 26.84 -10.09
CA ALA A 280 -9.69 26.40 -10.04
C ALA A 280 -9.21 26.21 -8.59
N LEU A 281 -8.85 24.98 -8.24
CA LEU A 281 -8.26 24.64 -6.93
C LEU A 281 -6.79 25.10 -6.84
N TRP A 282 -6.01 24.79 -7.87
CA TRP A 282 -4.59 25.14 -7.96
C TRP A 282 -4.39 26.49 -8.65
N GLN A 283 -3.26 27.14 -8.35
CA GLN A 283 -2.75 28.21 -9.21
C GLN A 283 -2.54 27.68 -10.63
N SER A 284 -2.68 28.54 -11.66
CA SER A 284 -2.49 28.13 -13.06
C SER A 284 -1.07 27.60 -13.30
N GLU A 285 -0.08 28.31 -12.78
CA GLU A 285 1.34 28.01 -12.97
C GLU A 285 1.87 26.99 -11.96
N TYR A 286 3.09 26.51 -12.21
CA TYR A 286 3.91 25.72 -11.29
C TYR A 286 5.37 26.11 -11.53
N HIS A 287 6.21 25.99 -10.51
CA HIS A 287 7.64 26.23 -10.63
C HIS A 287 8.36 24.90 -10.83
N ASP A 288 9.23 24.81 -11.83
CA ASP A 288 10.08 23.65 -12.06
C ASP A 288 11.57 24.03 -12.14
N ARG A 289 12.43 23.06 -11.85
CA ARG A 289 13.87 23.16 -12.05
C ARG A 289 14.41 21.78 -12.41
N VAL A 290 15.24 21.73 -13.46
CA VAL A 290 16.04 20.54 -13.78
C VAL A 290 17.16 20.38 -12.76
N LEU A 291 17.25 19.21 -12.15
CA LEU A 291 18.35 18.76 -11.28
C LEU A 291 19.32 17.95 -12.13
N ARG A 292 20.57 18.39 -12.22
CA ARG A 292 21.53 17.90 -13.22
C ARG A 292 22.50 16.87 -12.66
N THR A 293 22.72 16.87 -11.35
CA THR A 293 23.69 15.98 -10.70
C THR A 293 23.04 15.18 -9.57
N PRO A 294 23.56 13.99 -9.24
CA PRO A 294 23.09 13.22 -8.08
C PRO A 294 23.12 14.01 -6.77
N ALA A 295 24.17 14.81 -6.53
CA ALA A 295 24.29 15.66 -5.35
C ALA A 295 23.19 16.74 -5.29
N GLU A 296 22.83 17.36 -6.42
CA GLU A 296 21.70 18.29 -6.48
C GLU A 296 20.36 17.61 -6.17
N ILE A 297 20.19 16.37 -6.63
CA ILE A 297 18.99 15.56 -6.36
C ILE A 297 18.89 15.25 -4.87
N GLU A 298 19.95 14.73 -4.25
CA GLU A 298 19.99 14.39 -2.83
C GLU A 298 19.74 15.62 -1.94
N GLN A 299 20.46 16.72 -2.19
CA GLN A 299 20.26 17.98 -1.46
C GLN A 299 18.81 18.48 -1.59
N LYS A 300 18.20 18.32 -2.76
CA LYS A 300 16.81 18.73 -2.97
C LYS A 300 15.83 17.80 -2.26
N MET A 301 16.07 16.48 -2.27
CA MET A 301 15.26 15.51 -1.54
C MET A 301 15.29 15.78 -0.04
N GLU A 302 16.45 16.06 0.53
CA GLU A 302 16.59 16.45 1.94
C GLU A 302 15.83 17.74 2.23
N TYR A 303 15.98 18.76 1.38
CA TYR A 303 15.22 20.00 1.50
C TYR A 303 13.71 19.73 1.53
N VAL A 304 13.19 18.93 0.60
CA VAL A 304 11.76 18.61 0.50
C VAL A 304 11.29 17.81 1.72
N ALA A 305 12.04 16.80 2.16
CA ALA A 305 11.71 15.99 3.33
C ALA A 305 11.68 16.81 4.63
N LEU A 306 12.48 17.88 4.73
CA LEU A 306 12.49 18.79 5.88
C LEU A 306 11.37 19.84 5.86
N ASN A 307 10.61 19.99 4.78
CA ASN A 307 9.55 21.01 4.70
C ASN A 307 8.47 20.86 5.79
N PRO A 308 7.93 19.65 6.07
CA PRO A 308 6.98 19.44 7.16
C PRO A 308 7.53 19.85 8.53
N VAL A 309 8.81 19.59 8.79
CA VAL A 309 9.49 19.97 10.03
C VAL A 309 9.63 21.48 10.15
N ARG A 310 10.09 22.15 9.10
CA ARG A 310 10.22 23.61 9.07
C ARG A 310 8.86 24.32 9.21
N ALA A 311 7.79 23.69 8.75
CA ALA A 311 6.43 24.16 8.91
C ALA A 311 5.82 23.84 10.29
N GLY A 312 6.53 23.13 11.17
CA GLY A 312 6.06 22.75 12.50
C GLY A 312 4.96 21.67 12.50
N LEU A 313 4.78 20.95 11.39
CA LEU A 313 3.74 19.91 11.28
C LEU A 313 4.15 18.61 11.97
N VAL A 314 5.45 18.33 12.04
CA VAL A 314 6.07 17.17 12.68
C VAL A 314 7.45 17.54 13.23
N GLN A 315 8.01 16.72 14.12
CA GLN A 315 9.35 16.96 14.67
C GLN A 315 10.45 16.37 13.78
N LYS A 316 10.15 15.28 13.08
CA LYS A 316 11.10 14.59 12.20
C LYS A 316 10.50 14.36 10.80
N PRO A 317 11.32 14.38 9.73
CA PRO A 317 10.83 14.18 8.36
C PRO A 317 10.00 12.92 8.11
N GLY A 318 10.34 11.82 8.80
CA GLY A 318 9.67 10.53 8.64
C GLY A 318 8.30 10.42 9.32
N GLU A 319 7.91 11.39 10.13
CA GLU A 319 6.63 11.38 10.85
C GLU A 319 5.49 11.98 10.01
N TYR A 320 5.81 12.67 8.90
CA TYR A 320 4.80 13.33 8.08
C TYR A 320 4.18 12.35 7.07
N PRO A 321 2.89 11.97 7.21
CA PRO A 321 2.30 10.88 6.44
C PRO A 321 2.08 11.24 4.96
N PHE A 322 2.04 12.54 4.63
CA PHE A 322 1.80 13.02 3.27
C PHE A 322 3.11 13.28 2.50
N SER A 323 4.17 12.55 2.85
CA SER A 323 5.42 12.46 2.10
C SER A 323 5.54 11.05 1.49
N VAL A 324 5.39 10.95 0.18
CA VAL A 324 5.46 9.69 -0.57
C VAL A 324 6.76 9.61 -1.37
N ARG A 325 7.37 8.43 -1.43
CA ARG A 325 8.65 8.18 -2.13
C ARG A 325 8.46 7.12 -3.21
N GLY A 326 9.33 7.13 -4.22
CA GLY A 326 9.54 5.95 -5.08
C GLY A 326 10.70 5.09 -4.58
N ASP A 327 11.48 4.48 -5.49
CA ASP A 327 12.51 3.43 -5.29
C ASP A 327 13.76 3.75 -4.42
N TRP A 328 13.66 4.62 -3.40
CA TRP A 328 14.78 4.99 -2.53
C TRP A 328 14.51 4.58 -1.08
N GLU A 329 15.45 3.84 -0.48
CA GLU A 329 15.42 3.48 0.93
C GLU A 329 16.34 4.39 1.77
N ARG A 330 15.96 4.63 3.03
CA ARG A 330 16.79 5.38 3.97
C ARG A 330 17.56 4.39 4.83
N THR A 331 18.88 4.38 4.69
CA THR A 331 19.78 3.56 5.50
C THR A 331 20.40 4.40 6.64
N ALA A 332 21.08 3.74 7.57
CA ALA A 332 21.87 4.41 8.61
C ALA A 332 23.01 5.29 8.05
N ALA A 333 23.42 5.06 6.79
CA ALA A 333 24.49 5.78 6.11
C ALA A 333 23.98 6.91 5.18
N GLY A 334 22.67 7.16 5.14
CA GLY A 334 22.05 8.12 4.23
C GLY A 334 21.11 7.47 3.21
N TRP A 335 20.79 8.20 2.15
CA TRP A 335 19.86 7.77 1.11
C TRP A 335 20.54 6.85 0.11
N LYS A 336 19.95 5.69 -0.15
CA LYS A 336 20.48 4.73 -1.11
C LYS A 336 19.44 4.40 -2.19
N ALA A 337 19.88 4.42 -3.44
CA ALA A 337 19.07 3.96 -4.57
C ALA A 337 18.85 2.46 -4.43
N ARG A 338 17.62 1.96 -4.63
CA ARG A 338 17.46 0.56 -5.00
C ARG A 338 18.18 0.33 -6.34
N PRO A 339 18.85 -0.81 -6.55
CA PRO A 339 19.51 -1.09 -7.82
C PRO A 339 18.49 -0.96 -8.96
N PRO A 340 18.87 -0.36 -10.10
CA PRO A 340 17.96 -0.26 -11.24
C PRO A 340 17.56 -1.66 -11.68
N VAL A 341 16.25 -1.88 -11.84
CA VAL A 341 15.76 -3.07 -12.55
C VAL A 341 16.30 -2.99 -13.98
N ASP A 342 17.13 -3.94 -14.38
CA ASP A 342 17.69 -4.00 -15.74
C ASP A 342 16.54 -4.20 -16.75
N PRO A 343 16.28 -3.24 -17.65
CA PRO A 343 15.21 -3.34 -18.64
C PRO A 343 15.42 -4.48 -19.66
N GLN A 344 16.62 -5.06 -19.70
CA GLN A 344 16.98 -6.18 -20.56
C GLN A 344 17.08 -7.53 -19.82
N ALA A 345 16.74 -7.57 -18.54
CA ALA A 345 16.79 -8.82 -17.79
C ALA A 345 15.84 -9.85 -18.42
N VAL A 346 16.39 -11.02 -18.75
CA VAL A 346 15.65 -12.18 -19.26
C VAL A 346 15.64 -13.28 -18.19
N ASP A 347 14.60 -14.10 -18.19
CA ASP A 347 14.56 -15.28 -17.32
C ASP A 347 15.58 -16.34 -17.76
N ALA A 348 15.72 -17.40 -16.95
CA ALA A 348 16.62 -18.54 -17.25
C ALA A 348 16.31 -19.28 -18.57
N ARG A 349 15.24 -18.90 -19.28
CA ARG A 349 14.83 -19.44 -20.58
C ARG A 349 14.96 -18.39 -21.70
N GLY A 350 15.61 -17.25 -21.45
CA GLY A 350 15.86 -16.21 -22.44
C GLY A 350 14.62 -15.39 -22.81
N ARG A 351 13.55 -15.44 -22.01
CA ARG A 351 12.35 -14.64 -22.23
C ARG A 351 12.51 -13.28 -21.56
N PRO A 352 12.11 -12.17 -22.20
CA PRO A 352 12.07 -10.86 -21.54
C PRO A 352 11.28 -10.95 -20.23
N LEU A 353 11.82 -10.44 -19.12
CA LEU A 353 11.01 -10.11 -17.96
C LEU A 353 10.01 -9.04 -18.42
N MET A 354 8.74 -9.42 -18.55
CA MET A 354 7.68 -8.58 -19.09
C MET A 354 7.51 -7.30 -18.25
N VAL A 355 8.06 -6.17 -18.72
CA VAL A 355 7.59 -4.82 -18.37
C VAL A 355 6.51 -4.47 -19.39
N GLY A 356 5.28 -4.89 -19.13
CA GLY A 356 4.21 -4.82 -20.14
C GLY A 356 2.89 -5.43 -19.68
N GLY A 357 2.43 -5.03 -18.52
CA GLY A 357 1.08 -5.25 -18.01
C GLY A 357 0.85 -4.22 -16.90
N LEU A 358 -0.26 -3.49 -16.95
CA LEU A 358 -0.63 -2.49 -15.94
C LEU A 358 -0.47 -3.11 -14.54
N SER A 359 0.35 -2.51 -13.66
CA SER A 359 0.38 -2.93 -12.26
C SER A 359 -1.00 -2.63 -11.67
N PRO A 360 -1.70 -3.62 -11.13
CA PRO A 360 -3.07 -3.39 -10.64
C PRO A 360 -3.11 -2.29 -9.59
N GLY A 361 -4.01 -1.32 -9.79
CA GLY A 361 -4.25 -0.24 -8.84
C GLY A 361 -4.74 -0.79 -7.50
N ILE A 362 -4.35 -0.14 -6.40
CA ILE A 362 -4.92 -0.44 -5.08
C ILE A 362 -6.28 0.26 -5.00
N LEU A 363 -7.32 -0.54 -4.78
CA LEU A 363 -8.70 -0.06 -4.64
C LEU A 363 -9.01 0.33 -3.21
N SER A 364 -8.48 -0.43 -2.25
CA SER A 364 -8.80 -0.29 -0.83
C SER A 364 -7.68 -0.82 0.05
N THR A 365 -7.51 -0.21 1.22
CA THR A 365 -6.62 -0.65 2.28
C THR A 365 -7.36 -0.53 3.61
N SER A 366 -7.22 -1.53 4.48
CA SER A 366 -7.85 -1.56 5.80
C SER A 366 -6.84 -2.05 6.83
N ARG A 367 -7.01 -1.60 8.08
CA ARG A 367 -6.14 -2.00 9.19
C ARG A 367 -6.98 -2.33 10.41
N GLY A 368 -6.61 -3.40 11.09
CA GLY A 368 -7.17 -3.77 12.38
C GLY A 368 -6.08 -4.13 13.37
N THR A 369 -6.32 -3.80 14.64
CA THR A 369 -5.45 -4.18 15.74
C THR A 369 -6.20 -4.95 16.81
N PHE A 370 -5.47 -5.73 17.59
CA PHE A 370 -5.99 -6.44 18.75
C PHE A 370 -5.02 -6.26 19.89
N GLU A 371 -5.41 -5.41 20.83
CA GLU A 371 -4.55 -4.94 21.92
C GLU A 371 -4.54 -5.94 23.09
N GLY A 372 -3.39 -6.01 23.74
CA GLY A 372 -3.17 -6.90 24.87
C GLY A 372 -1.77 -6.77 25.42
N ARG A 373 -1.29 -7.85 26.00
CA ARG A 373 0.01 -7.93 26.66
C ARG A 373 0.57 -9.33 26.51
N ILE A 374 1.87 -9.48 26.32
CA ILE A 374 2.50 -10.79 26.41
C ILE A 374 2.49 -11.23 27.87
N GLY A 375 2.23 -12.50 28.18
CA GLY A 375 2.41 -13.11 29.50
C GLY A 375 3.81 -13.68 29.67
N LEU A 376 4.21 -14.00 30.91
CA LEU A 376 5.41 -14.80 31.19
C LEU A 376 5.01 -16.12 31.86
N PRO A 377 5.87 -17.16 31.85
CA PRO A 377 5.64 -18.39 32.59
C PRO A 377 5.31 -18.13 34.07
N GLY A 378 4.28 -18.80 34.58
CA GLY A 378 3.84 -18.64 35.97
C GLY A 378 2.43 -19.17 36.22
N PRO A 379 1.86 -18.94 37.42
CA PRO A 379 0.49 -19.31 37.71
C PRO A 379 -0.54 -18.35 37.07
N PRO A 380 -1.79 -18.79 36.83
CA PRO A 380 -2.89 -17.92 36.42
C PRO A 380 -3.16 -16.80 37.45
N PRO A 381 -3.72 -15.64 37.05
CA PRO A 381 -4.31 -15.35 35.72
C PRO A 381 -3.33 -14.75 34.70
N SER A 382 -2.08 -14.46 35.06
CA SER A 382 -1.07 -13.85 34.17
C SER A 382 -0.08 -14.85 33.57
N GLY A 383 0.01 -16.06 34.13
CA GLY A 383 0.95 -17.09 33.71
C GLY A 383 0.60 -17.80 32.41
N VAL A 384 1.55 -17.92 31.48
CA VAL A 384 1.37 -18.49 30.12
C VAL A 384 2.42 -19.57 29.82
N PRO A 385 2.25 -20.44 28.79
CA PRO A 385 1.15 -20.53 27.82
C PRO A 385 -0.15 -21.04 28.43
N ARG A 386 -1.30 -20.56 27.91
CA ARG A 386 -2.63 -21.14 28.21
C ARG A 386 -3.52 -21.19 26.97
N GLY A 387 -4.47 -22.10 26.98
CA GLY A 387 -5.43 -22.31 25.90
C GLY A 387 -4.89 -23.18 24.76
N THR A 388 -5.79 -23.72 23.96
CA THR A 388 -5.49 -24.60 22.82
C THR A 388 -6.10 -24.10 21.50
N ASN A 389 -6.91 -23.04 21.54
CA ASN A 389 -7.64 -22.55 20.40
C ASN A 389 -6.88 -21.43 19.67
N GLY A 390 -5.90 -21.77 18.84
CA GLY A 390 -5.10 -20.79 18.11
C GLY A 390 -3.74 -21.32 17.67
N PHE A 391 -2.87 -20.44 17.19
CA PHE A 391 -1.51 -20.76 16.79
C PHE A 391 -0.56 -19.58 17.03
N GLY A 392 0.75 -19.78 16.79
CA GLY A 392 1.75 -18.73 16.99
C GLY A 392 1.79 -18.22 18.43
N TYR A 393 1.60 -16.92 18.59
CA TYR A 393 1.70 -16.23 19.89
C TYR A 393 0.41 -16.23 20.71
N ASP A 394 -0.70 -16.76 20.19
CA ASP A 394 -2.01 -16.78 20.86
C ASP A 394 -1.97 -17.31 22.31
N PRO A 395 -1.21 -18.39 22.64
CA PRO A 395 -1.13 -18.89 24.01
C PRO A 395 -0.37 -17.99 24.98
N LEU A 396 0.45 -17.05 24.46
CA LEU A 396 1.22 -16.10 25.26
C LEU A 396 0.55 -14.72 25.33
N PHE A 397 -0.39 -14.43 24.45
CA PHE A 397 -1.00 -13.11 24.31
C PHE A 397 -2.23 -12.96 25.20
N LEU A 398 -2.11 -12.23 26.31
CA LEU A 398 -3.22 -11.87 27.19
C LEU A 398 -4.03 -10.74 26.57
N VAL A 399 -5.34 -10.97 26.39
CA VAL A 399 -6.23 -10.11 25.62
C VAL A 399 -6.82 -9.01 26.50
N GLY A 400 -6.91 -7.80 25.91
CA GLY A 400 -7.69 -6.69 26.46
C GLY A 400 -7.08 -6.06 27.72
N PRO A 401 -7.73 -5.01 28.25
CA PRO A 401 -7.17 -4.22 29.36
C PRO A 401 -7.07 -5.02 30.66
N GLU A 402 -7.94 -6.01 30.85
CA GLU A 402 -7.95 -6.84 32.06
C GLU A 402 -6.94 -8.00 32.01
N CYS A 403 -6.44 -8.36 30.82
CA CYS A 403 -5.43 -9.41 30.62
C CYS A 403 -5.74 -10.74 31.35
N ARG A 404 -7.02 -11.14 31.42
CA ARG A 404 -7.47 -12.32 32.19
C ARG A 404 -7.35 -13.63 31.43
N GLN A 405 -7.44 -13.58 30.10
CA GLN A 405 -7.45 -14.75 29.22
C GLN A 405 -6.45 -14.55 28.09
N THR A 406 -5.88 -15.64 27.60
CA THR A 406 -5.03 -15.63 26.42
C THR A 406 -5.87 -15.63 25.14
N GLY A 407 -5.27 -15.22 24.03
CA GLY A 407 -5.87 -15.35 22.71
C GLY A 407 -6.25 -16.81 22.42
N ALA A 408 -5.47 -17.78 22.90
CA ALA A 408 -5.77 -19.21 22.71
C ALA A 408 -6.89 -19.76 23.62
N GLU A 409 -7.36 -18.98 24.60
CA GLU A 409 -8.52 -19.31 25.44
C GLU A 409 -9.84 -18.76 24.88
N LEU A 410 -9.79 -17.79 23.96
CA LEU A 410 -10.98 -17.25 23.29
C LEU A 410 -11.60 -18.28 22.34
N SER A 411 -12.92 -18.35 22.32
CA SER A 411 -13.66 -19.12 21.32
C SER A 411 -13.48 -18.52 19.92
N THR A 412 -13.70 -19.34 18.89
CA THR A 412 -13.67 -18.89 17.50
C THR A 412 -14.67 -17.75 17.23
N GLN A 413 -15.83 -17.77 17.90
CA GLN A 413 -16.83 -16.72 17.75
C GLN A 413 -16.35 -15.39 18.34
N GLU A 414 -15.68 -15.41 19.50
CA GLU A 414 -15.10 -14.22 20.10
C GLU A 414 -13.99 -13.64 19.23
N LYS A 415 -13.07 -14.48 18.72
CA LYS A 415 -12.03 -14.05 17.78
C LYS A 415 -12.60 -13.41 16.52
N ASN A 416 -13.64 -14.00 15.94
CA ASN A 416 -14.31 -13.45 14.75
C ASN A 416 -15.04 -12.13 15.01
N ARG A 417 -15.24 -11.73 16.27
CA ARG A 417 -15.89 -10.46 16.63
C ARG A 417 -14.90 -9.33 16.89
N GLN A 418 -13.73 -9.64 17.46
CA GLN A 418 -12.84 -8.61 18.03
C GLN A 418 -11.36 -8.74 17.66
N SER A 419 -10.97 -9.75 16.88
CA SER A 419 -9.57 -9.87 16.45
C SER A 419 -9.19 -8.77 15.45
N HIS A 420 -7.89 -8.50 15.38
CA HIS A 420 -7.25 -7.59 14.42
C HIS A 420 -7.70 -7.87 12.98
N ARG A 421 -7.81 -9.15 12.62
CA ARG A 421 -8.29 -9.61 11.31
C ARG A 421 -9.78 -9.36 11.11
N ALA A 422 -10.62 -9.60 12.12
CA ALA A 422 -12.04 -9.28 12.07
C ALA A 422 -12.31 -7.77 11.92
N VAL A 423 -11.53 -6.94 12.62
CA VAL A 423 -11.60 -5.47 12.51
C VAL A 423 -11.19 -5.02 11.11
N ALA A 424 -10.05 -5.49 10.59
CA ALA A 424 -9.59 -5.17 9.24
C ALA A 424 -10.61 -5.62 8.18
N ALA A 425 -11.13 -6.85 8.29
CA ALA A 425 -12.13 -7.38 7.38
C ALA A 425 -13.44 -6.59 7.41
N GLY A 426 -13.88 -6.13 8.60
CA GLY A 426 -15.08 -5.31 8.74
C GLY A 426 -14.97 -3.98 7.99
N ASP A 427 -13.83 -3.31 8.11
CA ASP A 427 -13.53 -2.08 7.37
C ASP A 427 -13.41 -2.35 5.86
N MET A 428 -12.68 -3.39 5.45
CA MET A 428 -12.58 -3.81 4.05
C MET A 428 -13.96 -4.12 3.44
N LEU A 429 -14.85 -4.79 4.17
CA LEU A 429 -16.21 -5.08 3.75
C LEU A 429 -17.04 -3.80 3.54
N GLN A 430 -16.84 -2.78 4.38
CA GLN A 430 -17.48 -1.48 4.21
C GLN A 430 -16.99 -0.77 2.93
N GLN A 431 -15.69 -0.83 2.66
CA GLN A 431 -15.09 -0.25 1.46
C GLN A 431 -15.53 -0.99 0.19
N LEU A 432 -15.54 -2.34 0.20
CA LEU A 432 -16.09 -3.17 -0.88
C LEU A 432 -17.54 -2.83 -1.20
N ARG A 433 -18.39 -2.65 -0.18
CA ARG A 433 -19.77 -2.20 -0.36
C ARG A 433 -19.86 -0.82 -1.00
N ALA A 434 -18.90 0.07 -0.76
CA ALA A 434 -18.87 1.38 -1.40
C ALA A 434 -18.56 1.23 -2.90
N HIS A 435 -17.54 0.42 -3.24
CA HIS A 435 -17.19 0.13 -4.64
C HIS A 435 -18.38 -0.46 -5.42
N LEU A 436 -19.11 -1.41 -4.84
CA LEU A 436 -20.28 -2.04 -5.49
C LEU A 436 -21.54 -1.14 -5.58
N ARG A 437 -21.62 -0.04 -4.82
CA ARG A 437 -22.74 0.92 -4.90
C ARG A 437 -22.47 2.06 -5.88
N HIS A 438 -21.20 2.30 -6.20
CA HIS A 438 -20.76 3.36 -7.10
C HIS A 438 -20.46 2.87 -8.52
N ALA A 439 -20.34 1.56 -8.70
CA ALA A 439 -20.50 0.88 -9.98
C ALA A 439 -21.96 0.98 -10.40
#